data_AF-A0A0N4WMK4-F1
#
_entry.id   AF-A0A0N4WMK4-F1
#
_cell.length_a   1.000
_cell.length_b   1.000
_cell.length_c   1.000
_cell.angle_alpha   90.00
_cell.angle_beta   90.00
_cell.angle_gamma   90.00
#
_symmetry.space_group_name_H-M   'P 1'
#
loop_
_entity.id
_entity.type
_entity.pdbx_description
1 polymer ?
#
loop_
_entity_poly.entity_id
_entity_poly.type
_entity_poly.pdbx_seq_one_letter_code
_entity_poly.pdbx_strand_id
1 'polypeptide(L)'
;MCFGGFCFDRALCSSLIQRLKKNIEQLESDCFSLIGHQFNLDSSKQVSEVLFSRLKLACPGGSSTKKHLSTSKAILEQMEKQHPIVSNILRYRRLKHALTVINSFEQGDVFTVLVLGAYKIYLSTG
;
A
#
# COMPACT_ATOMS: atom_id res chain seq x y z
N MET A 1 9.23 -23.63 -12.76
CA MET A 1 10.50 -23.50 -11.99
C MET A 1 10.26 -24.06 -10.60
N CYS A 2 11.08 -25.00 -10.15
CA CYS A 2 10.99 -25.57 -8.80
C CYS A 2 12.20 -25.07 -8.00
N PHE A 3 11.96 -24.28 -6.95
CA PHE A 3 13.01 -23.88 -6.00
C PHE A 3 12.77 -24.67 -4.70
N GLY A 4 13.74 -25.46 -4.26
CA GLY A 4 13.70 -26.16 -2.97
C GLY A 4 12.52 -27.14 -2.77
N GLY A 5 11.96 -27.72 -3.84
CA GLY A 5 10.83 -28.66 -3.75
C GLY A 5 9.44 -28.02 -3.80
N PHE A 6 9.34 -26.68 -3.85
CA PHE A 6 8.08 -25.99 -4.13
C PHE A 6 7.91 -25.76 -5.64
N CYS A 7 6.84 -26.32 -6.22
CA CYS A 7 6.45 -26.05 -7.60
C CYS A 7 5.65 -24.75 -7.64
N PHE A 8 6.17 -23.73 -8.31
CA PHE A 8 5.45 -22.47 -8.52
C PHE A 8 4.73 -22.52 -9.86
N ASP A 9 3.39 -22.54 -9.84
CA ASP A 9 2.57 -22.56 -11.04
C ASP A 9 2.40 -21.15 -11.60
N ARG A 10 2.99 -20.92 -12.78
CA ARG A 10 2.97 -19.61 -13.44
C ARG A 10 1.55 -19.24 -13.91
N ALA A 11 0.73 -20.20 -14.31
CA ALA A 11 -0.63 -19.93 -14.78
C ALA A 11 -1.51 -19.46 -13.61
N LEU A 12 -1.42 -20.12 -12.45
CA LEU A 12 -2.10 -19.67 -11.23
C LEU A 12 -1.62 -18.28 -10.80
N CYS A 13 -0.30 -18.04 -10.78
CA CYS A 13 0.25 -16.74 -10.40
C CYS A 13 -0.26 -15.61 -11.31
N SER A 14 -0.26 -15.81 -12.63
CA SER A 14 -0.79 -14.84 -13.59
C SER A 14 -2.26 -14.52 -13.34
N SER A 15 -3.09 -15.54 -13.09
CA SER A 15 -4.50 -15.34 -12.75
C SER A 15 -4.70 -14.55 -11.44
N LEU A 16 -3.86 -14.79 -10.43
CA LEU A 16 -3.88 -14.05 -9.16
C LEU A 16 -3.47 -12.59 -9.36
N ILE A 17 -2.43 -12.33 -10.15
CA ILE A 17 -1.99 -10.97 -10.50
C ILE A 17 -3.14 -10.21 -11.16
N GLN A 18 -3.84 -10.82 -12.11
CA GLN A 18 -4.97 -10.19 -12.79
C GLN A 18 -6.13 -9.90 -11.82
N ARG A 19 -6.44 -10.83 -10.90
CA ARG A 19 -7.44 -10.59 -9.86
C ARG A 19 -7.05 -9.44 -8.94
N LEU A 20 -5.78 -9.38 -8.50
CA LEU A 20 -5.28 -8.30 -7.65
C LEU A 20 -5.39 -6.95 -8.35
N LYS A 21 -4.97 -6.86 -9.62
CA LYS A 21 -5.11 -5.63 -10.43
C LYS A 21 -6.57 -5.16 -10.50
N LYS A 22 -7.50 -6.06 -10.81
CA LYS A 22 -8.93 -5.74 -10.86
C LYS A 22 -9.47 -5.23 -9.52
N ASN A 23 -9.05 -5.82 -8.39
CA ASN A 23 -9.44 -5.36 -7.07
C ASN A 23 -8.86 -3.97 -6.75
N ILE A 24 -7.63 -3.71 -7.18
CA ILE A 24 -6.98 -2.40 -7.02
C ILE A 24 -7.76 -1.33 -7.81
N GLU A 25 -8.09 -1.60 -9.06
CA GLU A 25 -8.87 -0.69 -9.91
C GLU A 25 -10.27 -0.40 -9.32
N GLN A 26 -10.92 -1.43 -8.76
CA GLN A 26 -12.20 -1.25 -8.06
C GLN A 26 -12.06 -0.35 -6.83
N LEU A 27 -11.03 -0.55 -6.00
CA LEU A 27 -10.78 0.30 -4.83
C LEU A 27 -10.45 1.75 -5.23
N GLU A 28 -9.72 1.95 -6.32
CA GLU A 28 -9.46 3.27 -6.88
C GLU A 28 -10.76 3.97 -7.29
N SER A 29 -11.61 3.28 -8.05
CA SER A 29 -12.91 3.81 -8.45
C SER A 29 -13.81 4.13 -7.26
N ASP A 30 -13.83 3.29 -6.23
CA ASP A 30 -14.60 3.51 -5.00
C ASP A 30 -14.10 4.74 -4.25
N CYS A 31 -12.77 4.88 -4.12
CA CYS A 31 -12.16 6.08 -3.53
C CYS A 31 -12.49 7.35 -4.33
N PHE A 32 -12.45 7.30 -5.67
CA PHE A 32 -12.81 8.42 -6.52
C PHE A 32 -14.29 8.79 -6.36
N SER A 33 -15.19 7.82 -6.25
CA SER A 33 -16.61 8.08 -6.02
C SER A 33 -16.88 8.71 -4.65
N LEU A 34 -16.10 8.36 -3.63
CA LEU A 34 -16.25 8.93 -2.28
C LEU A 34 -15.78 10.39 -2.18
N ILE A 35 -14.75 10.78 -2.95
CA ILE A 35 -14.13 12.12 -2.86
C ILE A 35 -14.60 13.04 -3.99
N GLY A 36 -14.99 12.48 -5.14
CA GLY A 36 -15.37 13.23 -6.34
C GLY A 36 -14.19 13.75 -7.18
N HIS A 37 -12.96 13.32 -6.90
CA HIS A 37 -11.76 13.70 -7.65
C HIS A 37 -10.78 12.54 -7.80
N GLN A 38 -10.02 12.54 -8.90
CA GLN A 38 -8.92 11.61 -9.13
C GLN A 38 -7.66 12.08 -8.41
N PHE A 39 -6.97 11.16 -7.75
CA PHE A 39 -5.71 11.39 -7.05
C PHE A 39 -4.88 10.11 -7.02
N ASN A 40 -3.58 10.25 -6.82
CA ASN A 40 -2.67 9.11 -6.78
C ASN A 40 -2.58 8.51 -5.36
N LEU A 41 -3.15 7.32 -5.18
CA LEU A 41 -3.12 6.56 -3.91
C LEU A 41 -1.71 6.06 -3.52
N ASP A 42 -0.79 5.99 -4.48
CA ASP A 42 0.61 5.64 -4.24
C ASP A 42 1.36 6.80 -3.54
N SER A 43 0.94 8.04 -3.82
CA SER A 43 1.54 9.22 -3.21
C SER A 43 0.96 9.49 -1.83
N SER A 44 1.73 9.16 -0.79
CA SER A 44 1.40 9.47 0.61
C SER A 44 1.07 10.95 0.82
N LYS A 45 1.70 11.86 0.05
CA LYS A 45 1.41 13.30 0.08
C LYS A 45 -0.01 13.61 -0.42
N GLN A 46 -0.41 13.08 -1.58
CA GLN A 46 -1.75 13.32 -2.12
C GLN A 46 -2.83 12.69 -1.24
N VAL A 47 -2.59 11.47 -0.75
CA VAL A 47 -3.49 10.80 0.21
C VAL A 47 -3.66 11.65 1.47
N SER A 48 -2.58 12.19 2.03
CA SER A 48 -2.67 13.08 3.19
C SER A 48 -3.48 14.34 2.90
N GLU A 49 -3.24 14.99 1.76
CA GLU A 49 -3.97 16.19 1.38
C GLU A 49 -5.46 15.91 1.28
N VAL A 50 -5.86 14.79 0.67
CA VAL A 50 -7.26 14.39 0.56
C VAL A 50 -7.88 14.13 1.94
N LEU A 51 -7.21 13.36 2.81
CA LEU A 51 -7.71 13.03 4.15
C LEU A 51 -7.85 14.25 5.07
N PHE A 52 -6.90 15.19 5.02
CA PHE A 52 -6.88 16.34 5.93
C PHE A 52 -7.52 17.59 5.35
N SER A 53 -7.42 17.82 4.03
CA SER A 53 -8.01 19.00 3.36
C SER A 53 -9.50 18.81 3.08
N ARG A 54 -9.90 17.64 2.54
CA ARG A 54 -11.29 17.38 2.16
C ARG A 54 -12.11 16.81 3.31
N LEU A 55 -11.62 15.71 3.88
CA LEU A 55 -12.36 15.00 4.94
C LEU A 55 -12.17 15.63 6.33
N LYS A 56 -11.19 16.54 6.48
CA LYS A 56 -10.89 17.27 7.72
C LYS A 56 -10.86 16.36 8.96
N LEU A 57 -10.35 15.14 8.79
CA LEU A 57 -10.34 14.15 9.86
C LEU A 57 -9.43 14.60 11.00
N ALA A 58 -9.88 14.39 12.23
CA ALA A 58 -9.10 14.71 13.42
C ALA A 58 -7.96 13.69 13.55
N CYS A 59 -6.72 14.16 13.38
CA CYS A 59 -5.55 13.32 13.54
C CYS A 59 -5.36 12.99 15.03
N PRO A 60 -5.42 11.72 15.45
CA PRO A 60 -5.16 11.34 16.83
C PRO A 60 -3.69 11.61 17.15
N GLY A 61 -3.41 12.50 18.11
CA GLY A 61 -2.04 12.80 18.55
C GLY A 61 -1.55 14.24 18.34
N GLY A 62 -2.46 15.20 18.12
CA GLY A 62 -2.22 16.62 18.45
C GLY A 62 -0.85 17.17 18.04
N SER A 63 -0.54 17.20 16.74
CA SER A 63 0.46 18.16 16.26
C SER A 63 0.15 18.60 14.84
N SER A 64 -0.57 19.71 14.77
CA SER A 64 -0.63 20.62 13.63
C SER A 64 0.68 21.42 13.47
N THR A 65 1.83 20.85 13.83
CA THR A 65 3.11 21.54 13.73
C THR A 65 3.84 21.08 12.49
N LYS A 66 3.57 21.77 11.38
CA LYS A 66 4.47 22.00 10.23
C LYS A 66 5.67 21.03 10.10
N LYS A 67 5.49 19.78 9.66
CA LYS A 67 6.57 19.11 8.91
C LYS A 67 6.21 17.85 8.12
N HIS A 68 5.31 16.98 8.58
CA HIS A 68 4.93 15.80 7.77
C HIS A 68 3.54 15.31 8.19
N LEU A 69 2.55 15.41 7.29
CA LEU A 69 1.27 14.73 7.44
C LEU A 69 1.55 13.22 7.37
N SER A 70 1.61 12.58 8.54
CA SER A 70 2.08 11.21 8.62
C SER A 70 0.95 10.25 8.25
N THR A 71 0.92 9.78 7.00
CA THR A 71 0.06 8.66 6.57
C THR A 71 0.67 7.31 6.97
N SER A 72 1.20 7.23 8.18
CA SER A 72 1.75 5.99 8.72
C SER A 72 0.61 5.00 8.96
N LYS A 73 0.86 3.71 8.72
CA LYS A 73 -0.15 2.65 8.85
C LYS A 73 -0.86 2.71 10.22
N ALA A 74 -0.09 2.90 11.31
CA ALA A 74 -0.61 2.99 12.66
C ALA A 74 -1.60 4.16 12.88
N ILE A 75 -1.36 5.32 12.26
CA ILE A 75 -2.24 6.49 12.37
C ILE A 75 -3.52 6.25 11.56
N LEU A 76 -3.38 5.70 10.35
CA LEU A 76 -4.53 5.33 9.52
C LEU A 76 -5.40 4.27 10.21
N GLU A 77 -4.82 3.30 10.90
CA GLU A 77 -5.57 2.27 11.66
C GLU A 77 -6.38 2.89 12.82
N GLN A 78 -5.86 3.94 13.48
CA GLN A 78 -6.63 4.69 14.48
C GLN A 78 -7.75 5.53 13.86
N MET A 79 -7.57 5.98 12.62
CA MET A 79 -8.56 6.78 11.88
C MET A 79 -9.56 5.91 11.09
N GLU A 80 -9.37 4.60 11.03
CA GLU A 80 -10.24 3.68 10.28
C GLU A 80 -11.71 3.76 10.75
N LYS A 81 -11.93 3.98 12.04
CA LYS A 81 -13.27 4.15 12.63
C LYS A 81 -13.95 5.46 12.26
N GLN A 82 -13.21 6.45 11.74
CA GLN A 82 -13.77 7.77 11.41
C GLN A 82 -14.37 7.80 10.00
N HIS A 83 -13.77 7.13 9.02
CA HIS A 83 -14.27 7.16 7.64
C HIS A 83 -13.90 5.89 6.85
N PRO A 84 -14.85 5.31 6.06
CA PRO A 84 -14.61 4.09 5.28
C PRO A 84 -13.47 4.20 4.28
N ILE A 85 -13.18 5.41 3.80
CA ILE A 85 -12.09 5.68 2.87
C ILE A 85 -10.71 5.31 3.42
N VAL A 86 -10.50 5.45 4.73
CA VAL A 86 -9.23 5.11 5.37
C VAL A 86 -8.99 3.61 5.27
N SER A 87 -10.05 2.82 5.47
CA SER A 87 -10.01 1.37 5.28
C SER A 87 -9.72 1.00 3.82
N ASN A 88 -10.36 1.67 2.86
CA ASN A 88 -10.11 1.45 1.43
C ASN A 88 -8.66 1.74 1.04
N ILE A 89 -8.06 2.83 1.53
CA ILE A 89 -6.66 3.19 1.31
C ILE A 89 -5.71 2.15 1.91
N LEU A 90 -5.97 1.71 3.14
CA LEU A 90 -5.19 0.65 3.79
C LEU A 90 -5.23 -0.65 2.99
N ARG A 91 -6.42 -1.02 2.50
CA ARG A 91 -6.61 -2.17 1.61
C ARG A 91 -5.84 -2.03 0.31
N TYR A 92 -5.94 -0.87 -0.37
CA TYR A 92 -5.21 -0.57 -1.60
C TYR A 92 -3.71 -0.77 -1.39
N ARG A 93 -3.13 -0.19 -0.33
CA ARG A 93 -1.69 -0.32 -0.04
C ARG A 93 -1.26 -1.77 0.18
N ARG A 94 -2.08 -2.57 0.88
CA ARG A 94 -1.81 -4.00 1.09
C ARG A 94 -1.80 -4.76 -0.23
N LEU A 95 -2.82 -4.56 -1.08
CA LEU A 95 -2.90 -5.23 -2.38
C LEU A 95 -1.78 -4.80 -3.32
N LYS A 96 -1.47 -3.50 -3.35
CA LYS A 96 -0.37 -2.94 -4.16
C LYS A 96 0.98 -3.53 -3.74
N HIS A 97 1.25 -3.60 -2.44
CA HIS A 97 2.48 -4.22 -1.94
C HIS A 97 2.58 -5.69 -2.35
N ALA A 98 1.50 -6.47 -2.17
CA ALA A 98 1.46 -7.87 -2.59
C ALA A 98 1.72 -8.00 -4.11
N LEU A 99 1.08 -7.16 -4.93
CA LEU A 99 1.29 -7.13 -6.37
C LEU A 99 2.75 -6.82 -6.72
N THR A 100 3.37 -5.82 -6.08
CA THR A 100 4.79 -5.49 -6.30
C THR A 100 5.69 -6.66 -5.96
N VAL A 101 5.49 -7.30 -4.79
CA VAL A 101 6.27 -8.47 -4.37
C VAL A 101 6.15 -9.61 -5.39
N ILE A 102 4.95 -9.89 -5.87
CA ILE A 102 4.71 -10.96 -6.86
C ILE A 102 5.38 -10.63 -8.19
N ASN A 103 5.30 -9.37 -8.66
CA ASN A 103 5.97 -8.95 -9.90
C ASN A 103 7.50 -8.98 -9.76
N SER A 104 8.04 -8.60 -8.60
CA SER A 104 9.48 -8.72 -8.30
C SER A 104 9.93 -10.18 -8.28
N PHE A 105 9.05 -11.12 -7.94
CA PHE A 105 9.33 -12.55 -7.97
C PHE A 105 9.38 -13.11 -9.40
N GLU A 106 8.50 -12.65 -10.30
CA GLU A 106 8.44 -13.06 -11.71
C GLU A 106 9.60 -12.52 -12.56
N GLN A 107 10.09 -11.31 -12.26
CA GLN A 107 11.22 -10.67 -12.97
C GLN A 107 12.59 -11.27 -12.61
N GLY A 108 12.64 -12.22 -11.67
CA GLY A 108 13.81 -13.07 -11.49
C GLY A 108 14.90 -12.49 -10.60
N ASP A 109 14.61 -12.21 -9.32
CA ASP A 109 15.67 -12.11 -8.33
C ASP A 109 15.21 -12.54 -6.94
N VAL A 110 15.34 -13.83 -6.66
CA VAL A 110 15.35 -14.39 -5.29
C VAL A 110 16.45 -13.71 -4.43
N PHE A 111 17.39 -13.00 -5.08
CA PHE A 111 18.51 -12.29 -4.45
C PHE A 111 18.12 -10.90 -3.89
N THR A 112 17.20 -10.17 -4.53
CA THR A 112 16.87 -8.79 -4.09
C THR A 112 16.08 -8.77 -2.77
N VAL A 113 15.24 -9.77 -2.51
CA VAL A 113 14.51 -9.87 -1.23
C VAL A 113 15.43 -10.21 -0.05
N LEU A 114 16.51 -10.96 -0.28
CA LEU A 114 17.56 -11.18 0.73
C LEU A 114 18.43 -9.93 0.92
N VAL A 115 18.81 -9.24 -0.16
CA VAL A 115 19.66 -8.04 -0.09
C VAL A 115 18.92 -6.85 0.52
N LEU A 116 17.67 -6.58 0.13
CA LEU A 116 16.87 -5.49 0.73
C LEU A 116 16.38 -5.84 2.14
N GLY A 117 16.13 -7.12 2.43
CA GLY A 117 15.85 -7.61 3.78
C GLY A 117 17.03 -7.39 4.73
N ALA A 118 18.26 -7.69 4.28
CA ALA A 118 19.49 -7.46 5.05
C ALA A 118 19.86 -5.97 5.16
N TYR A 119 19.70 -5.18 4.09
CA TYR A 119 20.04 -3.74 4.10
C TYR A 119 19.20 -2.93 5.10
N LYS A 120 17.95 -3.33 5.33
CA LYS A 120 17.06 -2.64 6.27
C LYS A 120 17.39 -2.92 7.74
N ILE A 121 18.06 -4.03 8.01
CA ILE A 121 18.60 -4.38 9.33
C ILE A 121 19.93 -3.64 9.56
N TYR A 122 20.75 -3.50 8.51
CA TYR A 122 22.06 -2.84 8.58
C TYR A 122 21.97 -1.31 8.79
N LEU A 123 20.96 -0.64 8.22
CA LEU A 123 20.79 0.83 8.34
C LEU A 123 20.07 1.29 9.62
N SER A 124 19.59 0.38 10.47
CA SER A 124 18.91 0.73 11.73
C SER A 124 19.80 0.53 12.97
N THR A 125 21.03 0.07 12.79
CA THR A 125 21.96 -0.29 13.88
C THR A 125 23.34 0.37 13.73
N GLY A 126 23.41 1.49 12.99
CA GLY A 126 24.62 2.31 12.81
C GLY A 126 24.34 3.77 13.06
#